data_AF-A0A914P9C8-F1
#
_entry.id   AF-A0A914P9C8-F1
#
_cell.length_a   1.000
_cell.length_b   1.000
_cell.length_c   1.000
_cell.angle_alpha   90.00
_cell.angle_beta   90.00
_cell.angle_gamma   90.00
#
_symmetry.space_group_name_H-M   'P 1'
#
loop_
_entity.id
_entity.type
_entity.pdbx_description
1 polymer ?
#
loop_
_entity_poly.entity_id
_entity_poly.type
_entity_poly.pdbx_seq_one_letter_code
_entity_poly.pdbx_strand_id
1 'polypeptide(L)'
;MDAATRLNLIDFLFTENGVIASTLENNACKHFQCPREKLDGILDEECVDSFIDLWENVYLHILPNFFGMVYSLEKYNPNIQLRKKFLIHFRDKVLVRVFSEVNYFGRNVPILYPILFAIDIQTMSNTKGYWKFKTLMNRLMGTEIINPRRLTVLSDDQDFLTPLPILPSRVSANLRFNRQTSEIAISTVSVSTSHARQTSLNETNKERSGTLPSPKRSVHFVDEIEDDFDDETTVHV
;
A
#
# COMPACT_ATOMS: atom_id res chain seq x y z
N MET A 1 -33.88 12.59 -12.57
CA MET A 1 -33.60 12.39 -11.12
C MET A 1 -33.22 13.74 -10.55
N ASP A 2 -33.94 14.21 -9.53
CA ASP A 2 -33.64 15.49 -8.88
C ASP A 2 -32.34 15.43 -8.05
N ALA A 3 -31.90 16.56 -7.50
CA ALA A 3 -30.67 16.61 -6.69
C ALA A 3 -30.78 15.80 -5.38
N ALA A 4 -31.93 15.87 -4.71
CA ALA A 4 -32.17 15.16 -3.45
C ALA A 4 -32.10 13.63 -3.62
N THR A 5 -32.73 13.10 -4.66
CA THR A 5 -32.72 11.66 -4.97
C THR A 5 -31.32 11.16 -5.27
N ARG A 6 -30.48 11.96 -5.95
CA ARG A 6 -29.08 11.61 -6.22
C ARG A 6 -28.25 11.53 -4.94
N LEU A 7 -28.44 12.48 -4.02
CA LEU A 7 -27.75 12.46 -2.72
C LEU A 7 -28.21 11.26 -1.89
N ASN A 8 -29.51 10.99 -1.83
CA ASN A 8 -30.05 9.81 -1.14
C ASN A 8 -29.51 8.51 -1.72
N LEU A 9 -29.32 8.42 -3.05
CA LEU A 9 -28.71 7.26 -3.68
C LEU A 9 -27.25 7.09 -3.26
N ILE A 10 -26.49 8.18 -3.16
CA ILE A 10 -25.09 8.14 -2.76
C ILE A 10 -24.97 7.73 -1.29
N ASP A 11 -25.83 8.26 -0.43
CA ASP A 11 -25.89 7.85 0.97
C ASP A 11 -26.28 6.37 1.08
N PHE A 12 -27.25 5.91 0.31
CA PHE A 12 -27.63 4.48 0.26
C PHE A 12 -26.45 3.57 -0.17
N LEU A 13 -25.64 4.01 -1.13
CA LEU A 13 -24.48 3.25 -1.61
C LEU A 13 -23.33 3.22 -0.59
N PHE A 14 -23.03 4.34 0.05
CA PHE A 14 -21.79 4.57 0.81
C PHE A 14 -21.97 4.83 2.31
N THR A 15 -23.18 4.63 2.85
CA THR A 15 -23.33 4.55 4.31
C THR A 15 -22.45 3.40 4.84
N GLU A 16 -22.04 3.47 6.10
CA GLU A 16 -21.09 2.52 6.71
C GLU A 16 -21.42 1.05 6.44
N ASN A 17 -22.70 0.67 6.53
CA ASN A 17 -23.19 -0.69 6.22
C ASN A 17 -24.07 -0.70 4.96
N GLY A 18 -23.82 0.24 4.05
CA GLY A 18 -24.53 0.37 2.79
C GLY A 18 -24.26 -0.78 1.82
N VAL A 19 -24.81 -0.64 0.63
CA VAL A 19 -24.75 -1.70 -0.39
C VAL A 19 -23.31 -2.03 -0.78
N ILE A 20 -22.44 -1.01 -0.92
CA ILE A 20 -21.05 -1.23 -1.34
C ILE A 20 -20.27 -2.01 -0.28
N ALA A 21 -20.37 -1.60 0.99
CA ALA A 21 -19.74 -2.31 2.10
C ALA A 21 -20.14 -3.79 2.13
N SER A 22 -21.45 -4.06 2.13
CA SER A 22 -21.98 -5.43 2.21
C SER A 22 -21.62 -6.26 0.98
N THR A 23 -21.64 -5.67 -0.22
CA THR A 23 -21.30 -6.36 -1.47
C THR A 23 -19.82 -6.72 -1.53
N LEU A 24 -18.94 -5.79 -1.15
CA LEU A 24 -17.49 -6.02 -1.11
C LEU A 24 -17.13 -7.15 -0.15
N GLU A 25 -17.72 -7.13 1.04
CA GLU A 25 -17.50 -8.16 2.05
C GLU A 25 -18.01 -9.52 1.60
N ASN A 26 -19.21 -9.59 1.03
CA ASN A 26 -19.75 -10.83 0.46
C ASN A 26 -18.89 -11.37 -0.68
N ASN A 27 -18.37 -10.50 -1.54
CA ASN A 27 -17.49 -10.90 -2.64
C ASN A 27 -16.15 -11.43 -2.11
N ALA A 28 -15.58 -10.78 -1.09
CA ALA A 28 -14.37 -11.29 -0.44
C ALA A 28 -14.62 -12.67 0.19
N CYS A 29 -15.73 -12.85 0.91
CA CYS A 29 -16.09 -14.14 1.51
C CYS A 29 -16.25 -15.24 0.47
N LYS A 30 -16.90 -14.94 -0.67
CA LYS A 30 -17.01 -15.90 -1.79
C LYS A 30 -15.65 -16.23 -2.38
N HIS A 31 -14.77 -15.24 -2.51
CA HIS A 31 -13.44 -15.43 -3.07
C HIS A 31 -12.58 -16.35 -2.20
N PHE A 32 -12.56 -16.10 -0.89
CA PHE A 32 -11.87 -16.96 0.09
C PHE A 32 -12.66 -18.22 0.50
N GLN A 33 -13.83 -18.45 -0.10
CA GLN A 33 -14.71 -19.59 0.21
C GLN A 33 -15.04 -19.72 1.71
N CYS A 34 -15.21 -18.59 2.39
CA CYS A 34 -15.45 -18.52 3.83
C CYS A 34 -16.83 -17.93 4.16
N PRO A 35 -17.39 -18.24 5.35
CA PRO A 35 -18.53 -17.49 5.88
C PRO A 35 -18.08 -16.10 6.36
N ARG A 36 -19.02 -15.17 6.49
CA ARG A 36 -18.75 -13.74 6.80
C ARG A 36 -18.05 -13.56 8.15
N GLU A 37 -18.34 -14.42 9.11
CA GLU A 37 -17.77 -14.39 10.47
C GLU A 37 -16.30 -14.82 10.47
N LYS A 38 -15.85 -15.57 9.46
CA LYS A 38 -14.48 -16.09 9.34
C LYS A 38 -13.58 -15.27 8.40
N LEU A 39 -14.05 -14.10 7.95
CA LEU A 39 -13.23 -13.22 7.12
C LEU A 39 -12.09 -12.55 7.92
N ASP A 40 -12.28 -12.40 9.23
CA ASP A 40 -11.25 -11.85 10.12
C ASP A 40 -10.04 -12.77 10.15
N GLY A 41 -8.86 -12.22 9.85
CA GLY A 41 -7.60 -12.95 9.94
C GLY A 41 -7.39 -14.03 8.87
N ILE A 42 -8.20 -14.06 7.81
CA ILE A 42 -8.13 -15.14 6.81
C ILE A 42 -6.83 -15.15 5.98
N LEU A 43 -6.05 -14.07 6.01
CA LEU A 43 -4.79 -14.04 5.29
C LEU A 43 -3.73 -14.86 6.04
N ASP A 44 -3.40 -16.03 5.48
CA ASP A 44 -2.23 -16.83 5.79
C ASP A 44 -1.32 -16.96 4.54
N GLU A 45 -0.24 -17.74 4.63
CA GLU A 45 0.70 -17.95 3.52
C GLU A 45 0.04 -18.58 2.28
N GLU A 46 -0.97 -19.44 2.47
CA GLU A 46 -1.67 -20.14 1.38
C GLU A 46 -2.69 -19.21 0.69
N CYS A 47 -3.23 -18.24 1.42
CA CYS A 47 -4.25 -17.33 0.92
C CYS A 47 -3.68 -16.04 0.29
N VAL A 48 -2.35 -15.85 0.24
CA VAL A 48 -1.73 -14.65 -0.37
C VAL A 48 -2.13 -14.51 -1.84
N ASP A 49 -2.07 -15.59 -2.61
CA ASP A 49 -2.44 -15.57 -4.03
C ASP A 49 -3.92 -15.27 -4.22
N SER A 50 -4.78 -15.86 -3.37
CA SER A 50 -6.22 -15.53 -3.35
C SER A 50 -6.45 -14.05 -2.99
N PHE A 51 -5.64 -13.46 -2.13
CA PHE A 51 -5.76 -12.02 -1.86
C PHE A 51 -5.36 -11.16 -3.07
N ILE A 52 -4.31 -11.56 -3.80
CA ILE A 52 -3.88 -10.88 -5.02
C ILE A 52 -4.99 -10.95 -6.08
N ASP A 53 -5.55 -12.14 -6.30
CA ASP A 53 -6.67 -12.35 -7.23
C ASP A 53 -7.90 -11.53 -6.84
N LEU A 54 -8.24 -11.47 -5.56
CA LEU A 54 -9.31 -10.62 -5.05
C LEU A 54 -9.05 -9.15 -5.39
N TRP A 55 -7.84 -8.66 -5.14
CA TRP A 55 -7.46 -7.29 -5.43
C TRP A 55 -7.54 -6.99 -6.92
N GLU A 56 -6.98 -7.85 -7.77
CA GLU A 56 -7.03 -7.70 -9.22
C GLU A 56 -8.47 -7.67 -9.72
N ASN A 57 -9.33 -8.57 -9.24
CA ASN A 57 -10.74 -8.59 -9.60
C ASN A 57 -11.46 -7.30 -9.16
N VAL A 58 -11.18 -6.81 -7.94
CA VAL A 58 -11.74 -5.55 -7.45
C VAL A 58 -11.27 -4.38 -8.32
N TYR A 59 -9.98 -4.30 -8.63
CA TYR A 59 -9.37 -3.15 -9.28
C TYR A 59 -9.61 -3.11 -10.79
N LEU A 60 -9.57 -4.25 -11.47
CA LEU A 60 -9.67 -4.37 -12.92
C LEU A 60 -11.10 -4.58 -13.41
N HIS A 61 -11.99 -5.16 -12.59
CA HIS A 61 -13.34 -5.50 -13.01
C HIS A 61 -14.42 -4.78 -12.20
N ILE A 62 -14.46 -4.96 -10.88
CA ILE A 62 -15.58 -4.46 -10.07
C ILE A 62 -15.57 -2.93 -10.03
N LEU A 63 -14.42 -2.32 -9.72
CA LEU A 63 -14.31 -0.87 -9.60
C LEU A 63 -14.61 -0.15 -10.92
N PRO A 64 -14.04 -0.51 -12.08
CA PRO A 64 -14.37 0.13 -13.36
C PRO A 64 -15.85 -0.03 -13.75
N ASN A 65 -16.44 -1.21 -13.53
CA ASN A 65 -17.85 -1.45 -13.83
C ASN A 65 -18.77 -0.63 -12.92
N PHE A 66 -18.48 -0.61 -11.62
CA PHE A 66 -19.17 0.26 -10.68
C PHE A 66 -19.09 1.71 -11.14
N PHE A 67 -17.90 2.17 -11.48
CA PHE A 67 -17.65 3.51 -12.01
C PHE A 67 -18.48 3.83 -13.24
N GLY A 68 -18.54 2.93 -14.22
CA GLY A 68 -19.37 3.10 -15.41
C GLY A 68 -20.86 3.29 -15.06
N MET A 69 -21.38 2.55 -14.07
CA MET A 69 -22.77 2.65 -13.63
C MET A 69 -23.07 3.96 -12.89
N VAL A 70 -22.16 4.42 -12.02
CA VAL A 70 -22.38 5.58 -11.15
C VAL A 70 -21.71 6.87 -11.64
N TYR A 71 -21.05 6.85 -12.80
CA TYR A 71 -20.32 8.01 -13.36
C TYR A 71 -21.19 9.28 -13.44
N SER A 72 -22.46 9.11 -13.81
CA SER A 72 -23.39 10.23 -13.89
C SER A 72 -23.53 10.96 -12.55
N LEU A 73 -23.45 10.27 -11.41
CA LEU A 73 -23.57 10.86 -10.08
C LEU A 73 -22.38 11.77 -9.75
N GLU A 74 -21.16 11.36 -10.09
CA GLU A 74 -19.94 12.15 -9.88
C GLU A 74 -19.90 13.38 -10.79
N LYS A 75 -20.37 13.26 -12.04
CA LYS A 75 -20.46 14.39 -12.96
C LYS A 75 -21.31 15.54 -12.39
N TYR A 76 -22.35 15.22 -11.62
CA TYR A 76 -23.22 16.24 -11.01
C TYR A 76 -22.68 16.79 -9.69
N ASN A 77 -21.89 16.00 -8.95
CA ASN A 77 -21.26 16.45 -7.73
C ASN A 77 -19.82 15.93 -7.66
N PRO A 78 -18.85 16.68 -8.21
CA PRO A 78 -17.45 16.24 -8.30
C PRO A 78 -16.77 16.09 -6.93
N ASN A 79 -17.39 16.61 -5.86
CA ASN A 79 -16.86 16.49 -4.49
C ASN A 79 -17.01 15.06 -3.93
N ILE A 80 -17.83 14.21 -4.54
CA ILE A 80 -18.19 12.91 -3.96
C ILE A 80 -17.07 11.87 -4.11
N GLN A 81 -16.11 12.08 -5.03
CA GLN A 81 -14.91 11.25 -5.24
C GLN A 81 -15.23 9.75 -5.09
N LEU A 82 -16.07 9.22 -5.98
CA LEU A 82 -16.68 7.88 -5.82
C LEU A 82 -15.63 6.78 -5.66
N ARG A 83 -14.43 7.00 -6.21
CA ARG A 83 -13.35 6.01 -6.32
C ARG A 83 -12.69 5.88 -4.97
N LYS A 84 -12.39 7.05 -4.41
CA LYS A 84 -11.88 7.17 -3.06
C LYS A 84 -12.88 6.57 -2.07
N LYS A 85 -14.18 6.89 -2.17
CA LYS A 85 -15.20 6.29 -1.30
C LYS A 85 -15.25 4.77 -1.42
N PHE A 86 -15.31 4.23 -2.63
CA PHE A 86 -15.29 2.78 -2.85
C PHE A 86 -14.07 2.11 -2.20
N LEU A 87 -12.87 2.65 -2.45
CA LEU A 87 -11.63 2.11 -1.89
C LEU A 87 -11.58 2.25 -0.36
N ILE A 88 -12.15 3.31 0.21
CA ILE A 88 -12.31 3.46 1.66
C ILE A 88 -13.17 2.31 2.23
N HIS A 89 -14.29 1.97 1.60
CA HIS A 89 -15.10 0.82 2.05
C HIS A 89 -14.38 -0.50 1.88
N PHE A 90 -13.68 -0.71 0.76
CA PHE A 90 -12.87 -1.91 0.57
C PHE A 90 -11.81 -2.03 1.68
N ARG A 91 -11.10 -0.95 1.97
CA ARG A 91 -10.14 -0.89 3.08
C ARG A 91 -10.79 -1.22 4.43
N ASP A 92 -11.85 -0.50 4.79
CA ASP A 92 -12.42 -0.55 6.14
C ASP A 92 -13.22 -1.83 6.42
N LYS A 93 -13.88 -2.39 5.40
CA LYS A 93 -14.80 -3.53 5.56
C LYS A 93 -14.20 -4.86 5.10
N VAL A 94 -13.19 -4.83 4.23
CA VAL A 94 -12.51 -6.05 3.76
C VAL A 94 -11.10 -6.11 4.31
N LEU A 95 -10.21 -5.19 3.94
CA LEU A 95 -8.78 -5.31 4.26
C LEU A 95 -8.48 -5.33 5.74
N VAL A 96 -9.15 -4.47 6.51
CA VAL A 96 -9.01 -4.42 7.96
C VAL A 96 -9.38 -5.75 8.62
N ARG A 97 -10.32 -6.50 8.04
CA ARG A 97 -10.74 -7.83 8.51
C ARG A 97 -9.77 -8.90 8.03
N VAL A 98 -9.50 -8.95 6.73
CA VAL A 98 -8.56 -9.89 6.12
C VAL A 98 -7.19 -9.84 6.82
N PHE A 99 -6.74 -8.65 7.23
CA PHE A 99 -5.45 -8.45 7.89
C PHE A 99 -5.51 -8.42 9.43
N SER A 100 -6.65 -8.65 10.08
CA SER A 100 -6.79 -8.40 11.53
C SER A 100 -5.94 -9.31 12.42
N GLU A 101 -5.70 -10.55 11.98
CA GLU A 101 -5.00 -11.58 12.77
C GLU A 101 -3.68 -12.03 12.14
N VAL A 102 -3.02 -11.13 11.40
CA VAL A 102 -1.72 -11.30 10.74
C VAL A 102 -0.54 -11.62 11.70
N ASN A 103 -0.83 -12.01 12.95
CA ASN A 103 0.14 -12.50 13.93
C ASN A 103 0.98 -13.69 13.41
N TYR A 104 0.55 -14.37 12.35
CA TYR A 104 1.28 -15.46 11.71
C TYR A 104 2.38 -15.03 10.74
N PHE A 105 2.34 -13.79 10.24
CA PHE A 105 3.40 -13.28 9.38
C PHE A 105 4.59 -12.82 10.21
N GLY A 106 5.34 -13.79 10.76
CA GLY A 106 6.71 -13.58 11.22
C GLY A 106 7.68 -13.19 10.08
N ARG A 107 7.16 -13.08 8.86
CA ARG A 107 7.85 -12.64 7.65
C ARG A 107 7.04 -11.58 6.93
N ASN A 108 7.78 -10.59 6.44
CA ASN A 108 7.29 -9.62 5.47
C ASN A 108 6.71 -10.34 4.24
N VAL A 109 5.67 -9.77 3.63
CA VAL A 109 5.08 -10.25 2.37
C VAL A 109 5.28 -9.21 1.27
N PRO A 110 6.48 -9.11 0.66
CA PRO A 110 6.81 -8.04 -0.28
C PRO A 110 5.88 -7.93 -1.49
N ILE A 111 5.32 -9.06 -1.94
CA ILE A 111 4.40 -9.10 -3.08
C ILE A 111 3.14 -8.26 -2.84
N LEU A 112 2.74 -8.05 -1.59
CA LEU A 112 1.57 -7.24 -1.24
C LEU A 112 1.87 -5.74 -1.20
N TYR A 113 3.14 -5.31 -1.17
CA TYR A 113 3.50 -3.91 -0.94
C TYR A 113 2.90 -2.96 -1.98
N PRO A 114 2.93 -3.25 -3.30
CA PRO A 114 2.34 -2.37 -4.29
C PRO A 114 0.84 -2.15 -4.07
N ILE A 115 0.12 -3.21 -3.69
CA ILE A 115 -1.32 -3.19 -3.40
C ILE A 115 -1.58 -2.33 -2.16
N LEU A 116 -0.86 -2.59 -1.08
CA LEU A 116 -0.97 -1.89 0.18
C LEU A 116 -0.70 -0.39 0.02
N PHE A 117 0.38 0.00 -0.67
CA PHE A 117 0.68 1.40 -0.94
C PHE A 117 -0.34 2.07 -1.84
N ALA A 118 -0.83 1.38 -2.88
CA ALA A 118 -1.85 1.93 -3.76
C ALA A 118 -3.13 2.28 -2.98
N ILE A 119 -3.50 1.46 -2.00
CA ILE A 119 -4.68 1.66 -1.16
C ILE A 119 -4.42 2.76 -0.11
N ASP A 120 -3.26 2.75 0.54
CA ASP A 120 -2.84 3.77 1.51
C ASP A 120 -2.93 5.19 0.90
N ILE A 121 -2.30 5.40 -0.26
CA ILE A 121 -2.27 6.69 -0.94
C ILE A 121 -3.67 7.11 -1.40
N GLN A 122 -4.45 6.20 -1.99
CA GLN A 122 -5.78 6.54 -2.51
C GLN A 122 -6.81 6.79 -1.40
N THR A 123 -6.63 6.19 -0.22
CA THR A 123 -7.62 6.24 0.86
C THR A 123 -7.21 7.09 2.06
N MET A 124 -6.06 7.78 1.98
CA MET A 124 -5.54 8.63 3.05
C MET A 124 -6.61 9.55 3.64
N SER A 125 -6.82 9.43 4.95
CA SER A 125 -7.79 10.20 5.73
C SER A 125 -7.49 10.15 7.24
N ASN A 126 -8.12 11.00 8.04
CA ASN A 126 -7.96 10.99 9.51
C ASN A 126 -8.97 10.07 10.22
N THR A 127 -9.46 9.04 9.54
CA THR A 127 -10.50 8.15 10.09
C THR A 127 -9.89 7.01 10.92
N LYS A 128 -10.65 6.50 11.90
CA LYS A 128 -10.27 5.32 12.69
C LYS A 128 -9.96 4.11 11.80
N GLY A 129 -10.75 3.90 10.74
CA GLY A 129 -10.54 2.83 9.76
C GLY A 129 -9.20 2.92 9.03
N TYR A 130 -8.82 4.12 8.59
CA TYR A 130 -7.51 4.37 7.97
C TYR A 130 -6.35 4.03 8.92
N TRP A 131 -6.39 4.50 10.16
CA TRP A 131 -5.31 4.23 11.11
C TRP A 131 -5.23 2.75 11.48
N LYS A 132 -6.37 2.07 11.63
CA LYS A 132 -6.39 0.62 11.84
C LYS A 132 -5.74 -0.11 10.67
N PHE A 133 -6.11 0.22 9.43
CA PHE A 133 -5.47 -0.31 8.23
C PHE A 133 -3.97 -0.01 8.20
N LYS A 134 -3.55 1.23 8.49
CA LYS A 134 -2.14 1.64 8.47
C LYS A 134 -1.29 0.82 9.44
N THR A 135 -1.81 0.57 10.64
CA THR A 135 -1.13 -0.29 11.63
C THR A 135 -0.98 -1.72 11.11
N LEU A 136 -2.05 -2.32 10.56
CA LEU A 136 -2.00 -3.67 9.98
C LEU A 136 -1.04 -3.75 8.78
N MET A 137 -1.05 -2.72 7.94
CA MET A 137 -0.13 -2.59 6.80
C MET A 137 1.32 -2.53 7.26
N ASN A 138 1.63 -1.71 8.27
CA ASN A 138 3.00 -1.62 8.80
C ASN A 138 3.46 -2.94 9.43
N ARG A 139 2.54 -3.71 10.03
CA ARG A 139 2.82 -5.08 10.50
C ARG A 139 3.18 -6.02 9.36
N LEU A 140 2.35 -6.08 8.31
CA LEU A 140 2.59 -6.89 7.11
C LEU A 140 3.92 -6.57 6.42
N MET A 141 4.34 -5.30 6.49
CA MET A 141 5.59 -4.83 5.90
C MET A 141 6.80 -4.96 6.84
N GLY A 142 6.61 -5.39 8.09
CA GLY A 142 7.65 -5.42 9.12
C GLY A 142 8.24 -4.04 9.46
N THR A 143 7.48 -2.97 9.20
CA THR A 143 7.88 -1.60 9.53
C THR A 143 7.26 -1.12 10.84
N GLU A 144 6.51 -1.98 11.53
CA GLU A 144 6.02 -1.68 12.87
C GLU A 144 7.23 -1.52 13.80
N ILE A 145 7.48 -0.28 14.22
CA ILE A 145 8.41 0.00 15.31
C ILE A 145 7.73 -0.57 16.55
N ILE A 146 8.10 -1.80 16.93
CA ILE A 146 7.68 -2.41 18.19
C ILE A 146 8.16 -1.46 19.29
N ASN A 147 7.24 -0.67 19.84
CA ASN A 147 7.48 0.06 21.07
C ASN A 147 6.85 -0.79 22.18
N PRO A 148 7.63 -1.60 22.92
CA PRO A 148 7.11 -2.65 23.81
C PRO A 148 6.34 -2.15 25.04
N ARG A 149 5.91 -0.89 25.07
CA ARG A 149 5.22 -0.25 26.21
C ARG A 149 3.76 0.15 25.98
N ARG A 150 3.14 -0.17 24.84
CA ARG A 150 1.75 0.26 24.52
C ARG A 150 0.72 -0.86 24.33
N LEU A 151 1.03 -2.11 24.66
CA LEU A 151 0.07 -3.22 24.55
C LEU A 151 -0.89 -3.37 25.75
N THR A 152 -0.87 -2.44 26.69
CA THR A 152 -1.90 -2.33 27.72
C THR A 152 -2.60 -0.98 27.57
N VAL A 153 -3.93 -1.00 27.56
CA VAL A 153 -4.87 0.13 27.39
C VAL A 153 -5.29 0.40 25.95
N LEU A 154 -6.07 -0.52 25.38
CA LEU A 154 -7.19 -0.17 24.51
C LEU A 154 -8.48 -0.42 25.30
N SER A 155 -8.70 0.41 26.32
CA SER A 155 -9.97 0.60 26.99
C SER A 155 -10.16 2.10 27.12
N ASP A 156 -11.18 2.56 26.42
CA ASP A 156 -11.91 3.83 26.53
C ASP A 156 -11.14 5.17 26.46
N ASP A 157 -11.62 5.99 25.52
CA ASP A 157 -11.54 7.45 25.47
C ASP A 157 -10.18 8.12 25.72
N GLN A 158 -9.33 8.20 24.68
CA GLN A 158 -8.41 9.35 24.56
C GLN A 158 -8.20 9.78 23.11
N ASP A 159 -8.52 11.06 22.87
CA ASP A 159 -8.07 11.85 21.72
C ASP A 159 -6.54 11.93 21.71
N PHE A 160 -5.90 11.24 20.77
CA PHE A 160 -4.46 11.35 20.56
C PHE A 160 -4.14 12.32 19.41
N LEU A 161 -3.79 13.55 19.77
CA LEU A 161 -2.91 14.39 18.96
C LEU A 161 -1.48 13.86 19.06
N THR A 162 -1.11 12.92 18.20
CA THR A 162 0.31 12.56 17.99
C THR A 162 0.94 13.49 16.94
N PRO A 163 2.18 13.99 17.15
CA PRO A 163 2.86 14.78 16.13
C PRO A 163 3.14 13.90 14.90
N LEU A 164 2.75 14.40 13.73
CA LEU A 164 2.97 13.76 12.44
C LEU A 164 4.47 13.50 12.22
N PRO A 165 4.88 12.32 11.73
CA PRO A 165 6.23 12.12 11.25
C PRO A 165 6.47 13.04 10.04
N ILE A 166 7.65 13.68 9.99
CA ILE A 166 8.07 14.52 8.87
C ILE A 166 8.22 13.62 7.63
N LEU A 167 7.23 13.65 6.75
CA LEU A 167 7.26 12.97 5.45
C LEU A 167 8.13 13.76 4.46
N PRO A 168 8.82 13.09 3.52
CA PRO A 168 9.55 13.78 2.45
C PRO A 168 8.59 14.57 1.58
N SER A 169 8.88 15.86 1.38
CA SER A 169 7.98 16.84 0.75
C SER A 169 7.67 16.55 -0.73
N ARG A 170 8.43 15.68 -1.41
CA ARG A 170 8.16 15.25 -2.78
C ARG A 170 8.91 13.96 -3.13
N VAL A 171 8.16 12.98 -3.63
CA VAL A 171 8.67 11.83 -4.38
C VAL A 171 8.23 12.00 -5.82
N SER A 172 9.16 11.90 -6.78
CA SER A 172 8.83 11.91 -8.21
C SER A 172 9.41 10.67 -8.86
N ALA A 173 8.57 9.97 -9.62
CA ALA A 173 8.93 8.82 -10.43
C ALA A 173 8.56 9.13 -11.89
N ASN A 174 9.50 8.93 -12.80
CA ASN A 174 9.25 9.01 -14.23
C ASN A 174 8.92 7.61 -14.76
N LEU A 175 7.68 7.42 -15.19
CA LEU A 175 7.22 6.20 -15.85
C LEU A 175 7.39 6.36 -17.36
N ARG A 176 8.14 5.45 -17.98
CA ARG A 176 8.17 5.32 -19.44
C ARG A 176 7.29 4.15 -19.86
N PHE A 177 6.33 4.45 -20.72
CA PHE A 177 5.47 3.43 -21.33
C PHE A 177 6.11 2.93 -22.61
N ASN A 178 6.46 1.64 -22.66
CA ASN A 178 6.96 1.02 -23.89
C ASN A 178 5.79 0.47 -24.70
N ARG A 179 5.47 1.12 -25.82
CA ARG A 179 4.34 0.73 -26.69
C ARG A 179 4.53 -0.61 -27.40
N GLN A 180 5.75 -1.15 -27.49
CA GLN A 180 6.01 -2.41 -28.19
C GLN A 180 5.82 -3.64 -27.31
N THR A 181 6.10 -3.54 -26.00
CA THR A 181 5.99 -4.68 -25.07
C THR A 181 4.77 -4.59 -24.15
N SER A 182 4.04 -3.47 -24.16
CA SER A 182 2.96 -3.18 -23.21
C SER A 182 3.40 -3.21 -21.74
N GLU A 183 4.69 -3.00 -21.47
CA GLU A 183 5.26 -2.98 -20.12
C GLU A 183 5.51 -1.55 -19.64
N ILE A 184 5.35 -1.35 -18.33
CA ILE A 184 5.66 -0.10 -17.64
C ILE A 184 6.95 -0.31 -16.84
N ALA A 185 8.01 0.38 -17.22
CA ALA A 185 9.28 0.36 -16.50
C ALA A 185 9.49 1.67 -15.73
N ILE A 186 9.92 1.55 -14.47
CA ILE A 186 10.33 2.70 -13.64
C ILE A 186 11.76 3.04 -14.02
N SER A 187 11.97 4.18 -14.67
CA SER A 187 13.29 4.53 -15.21
C SER A 187 14.23 5.14 -14.17
N THR A 188 13.69 5.96 -13.26
CA THR A 188 14.46 6.58 -12.16
C THR A 188 13.51 7.02 -11.03
N VAL A 189 13.99 6.93 -9.79
CA VAL A 189 13.33 7.47 -8.60
C VAL A 189 14.28 8.47 -7.95
N SER A 190 13.82 9.71 -7.75
CA SER A 190 14.59 10.74 -7.03
C SER A 190 13.83 11.22 -5.80
N VAL A 191 14.53 11.25 -4.67
CA VAL A 191 14.01 11.75 -3.39
C VAL A 191 14.77 13.01 -3.04
N SER A 192 14.06 14.11 -2.77
CA SER A 192 14.67 15.35 -2.29
C SER A 192 14.09 15.74 -0.94
N THR A 193 14.97 15.86 0.05
CA THR A 193 14.64 16.38 1.38
C THR A 193 14.93 17.87 1.42
N SER A 194 13.89 18.70 1.54
CA SER A 194 14.06 20.14 1.76
C SER A 194 14.55 20.39 3.18
N HIS A 195 15.84 20.66 3.37
CA HIS A 195 16.33 21.27 4.60
C HIS A 195 16.00 22.76 4.59
N ALA A 196 15.05 23.16 5.45
CA ALA A 196 14.86 24.55 5.82
C ALA A 196 16.11 25.02 6.57
N ARG A 197 16.93 25.83 5.90
CA ARG A 197 18.09 26.51 6.49
C ARG A 197 17.56 27.65 7.38
N GLN A 198 17.49 27.41 8.70
CA GLN A 198 17.57 28.51 9.67
C GLN A 198 19.06 28.87 9.81
N THR A 199 19.46 29.99 9.24
CA THR A 199 20.74 30.63 9.57
C THR A 199 20.48 31.70 10.63
N SER A 200 20.71 31.36 11.89
CA SER A 200 21.05 32.33 12.93
C SER A 200 22.50 32.73 12.74
N LEU A 201 22.76 34.02 12.58
CA LEU A 201 24.08 34.61 12.75
C LEU A 201 24.53 34.41 14.21
N ASN A 202 25.66 33.75 14.41
CA ASN A 202 26.73 34.23 15.29
C ASN A 202 27.95 33.30 15.24
N GLU A 203 29.10 33.93 15.46
CA GLU A 203 30.43 33.37 15.72
C GLU A 203 31.34 33.11 14.50
N THR A 204 32.08 34.18 14.21
CA THR A 204 33.52 34.22 13.90
C THR A 204 34.27 32.92 14.15
N ASN A 205 34.85 32.35 13.08
CA ASN A 205 35.93 31.38 13.21
C ASN A 205 37.18 31.84 12.46
N LYS A 206 38.26 31.82 13.24
CA LYS A 206 39.64 32.10 12.91
C LYS A 206 40.23 30.88 12.17
N GLU A 207 41.13 31.19 11.26
CA GLU A 207 41.90 30.31 10.38
C GLU A 207 42.40 29.00 11.01
N ARG A 208 42.37 27.88 10.26
CA ARG A 208 43.60 27.16 9.91
C ARG A 208 43.43 26.09 8.82
N SER A 209 44.31 26.28 7.83
CA SER A 209 44.85 25.37 6.81
C SER A 209 45.00 23.89 7.19
N GLY A 210 44.81 23.00 6.21
CA GLY A 210 45.16 21.58 6.31
C GLY A 210 44.89 20.80 5.01
N THR A 211 45.97 20.49 4.29
CA THR A 211 46.07 19.86 2.96
C THR A 211 45.85 18.33 2.98
N LEU A 212 45.50 17.79 1.79
CA LEU A 212 45.47 16.40 1.27
C LEU A 212 46.41 15.34 1.94
N PRO A 213 46.21 14.00 1.76
CA PRO A 213 45.89 13.35 0.47
C PRO A 213 45.00 12.08 0.46
N SER A 214 44.56 11.76 -0.76
CA SER A 214 43.96 10.50 -1.24
C SER A 214 44.89 9.28 -1.14
N PRO A 215 44.32 8.05 -1.15
CA PRO A 215 44.97 6.95 -1.84
C PRO A 215 44.08 6.17 -2.82
N LYS A 216 44.73 5.77 -3.90
CA LYS A 216 44.29 4.82 -4.93
C LYS A 216 44.20 3.40 -4.36
N ARG A 217 43.25 2.59 -4.84
CA ARG A 217 43.47 1.14 -4.95
C ARG A 217 42.58 0.52 -6.04
N SER A 218 43.24 0.12 -7.13
CA SER A 218 42.84 -0.93 -8.07
C SER A 218 43.13 -2.30 -7.45
N VAL A 219 42.46 -3.37 -7.92
CA VAL A 219 42.86 -4.80 -8.00
C VAL A 219 41.56 -5.57 -8.33
N HIS A 220 41.32 -5.96 -9.59
CA HIS A 220 41.67 -7.21 -10.29
C HIS A 220 40.42 -8.08 -10.51
N PHE A 221 40.03 -8.18 -11.78
CA PHE A 221 39.22 -9.27 -12.33
C PHE A 221 40.10 -10.52 -12.43
N VAL A 222 39.52 -11.68 -12.10
CA VAL A 222 40.04 -13.00 -12.47
C VAL A 222 38.90 -13.70 -13.21
N ASP A 223 39.16 -13.98 -14.48
CA ASP A 223 38.41 -14.87 -15.34
C ASP A 223 38.92 -16.31 -15.19
N GLU A 224 38.10 -17.23 -15.72
CA GLU A 224 38.36 -18.63 -16.08
C GLU A 224 38.38 -19.67 -14.95
N ILE A 225 37.50 -20.68 -15.08
CA ILE A 225 37.87 -22.03 -15.54
C ILE A 225 36.58 -22.76 -16.00
N GLU A 226 36.66 -23.28 -17.23
CA GLU A 226 35.80 -24.30 -17.83
C GLU A 226 35.98 -25.64 -17.10
N ASP A 227 34.96 -26.50 -17.08
CA ASP A 227 35.16 -27.90 -17.48
C ASP A 227 33.82 -28.62 -17.63
N ASP A 228 33.74 -29.31 -18.76
CA ASP A 228 32.73 -30.24 -19.22
C ASP A 228 32.44 -31.37 -18.23
N PHE A 229 31.23 -31.94 -18.27
CA PHE A 229 31.09 -33.39 -18.36
C PHE A 229 29.69 -33.75 -18.88
N ASP A 230 29.67 -34.39 -20.05
CA ASP A 230 28.60 -35.21 -20.58
C ASP A 230 28.19 -36.31 -19.57
N ASP A 231 26.92 -36.70 -19.51
CA ASP A 231 26.59 -38.04 -20.00
C ASP A 231 25.09 -38.24 -20.24
N GLU A 232 24.90 -39.05 -21.25
CA GLU A 232 23.71 -39.56 -21.90
C GLU A 232 23.03 -40.61 -21.02
N THR A 233 21.71 -40.81 -21.13
CA THR A 233 21.08 -42.08 -21.55
C THR A 233 19.63 -42.33 -21.09
N THR A 234 18.87 -42.81 -22.08
CA THR A 234 17.79 -43.82 -22.04
C THR A 234 16.36 -43.51 -21.57
N VAL A 235 15.55 -43.29 -22.61
CA VAL A 235 14.24 -43.89 -22.95
C VAL A 235 13.90 -45.22 -22.24
N HIS A 236 12.65 -45.34 -21.79
CA HIS A 236 11.86 -46.57 -21.98
C HIS A 236 10.38 -46.24 -22.25
N VAL A 237 9.94 -46.76 -23.41
CA VAL A 237 8.61 -47.12 -23.94
C VAL A 237 7.38 -46.82 -23.08
#